data_AF-A0A9N9AHU1-F1
#
_entry.id   AF-A0A9N9AHU1-F1
#
_cell.length_a   1.000
_cell.length_b   1.000
_cell.length_c   1.000
_cell.angle_alpha   90.00
_cell.angle_beta   90.00
_cell.angle_gamma   90.00
#
_symmetry.space_group_name_H-M   'P 1'
#
loop_
_entity.id
_entity.type
_entity.pdbx_description
1 polymer ?
#
loop_
_entity_poly.entity_id
_entity_poly.type
_entity_poly.pdbx_seq_one_letter_code
_entity_poly.pdbx_strand_id
1 'polypeptide(L)'
;MEPLVNQSKIPMIAITVHPSKYNGTQDPESWLQDIRFFCRLHGIDDEEDIVSFALLKVDPMILIPEKTVSFSGLIRALKSHVTYPVMSASALHSLRQLKYSSNMEMTDFISTFLSLCRSANITNLMEQKHYLLNSLHDDNIRNILANKFRNVDEFDWVIKIFQGILYEYPLHQIRYGSRITIKHCVTGQYLSHGEHKPVEPGSQNSRVYCNGCKPKENEVWIVTSPYGENKSHGDSTHINSLIGLCHEKSRANLSASDKPGNHAAFASSGKDINCNWVVKRHTTESGCHNDLNGAWAIGDIIILENANSKLPLYSRAQDYEGNQEVSLEGDGYEENNKWYAEIIG
;
A
#
# COMPACT_ATOMS: atom_id res chain seq x y z
N MET A 1 18.49 -72.47 5.05
CA MET A 1 17.90 -71.19 5.49
C MET A 1 18.73 -70.08 4.90
N GLU A 2 18.38 -69.66 3.68
CA GLU A 2 18.88 -68.43 3.07
C GLU A 2 17.85 -67.32 3.34
N PRO A 3 18.25 -66.07 3.63
CA PRO A 3 17.31 -64.98 3.66
C PRO A 3 17.21 -64.37 2.25
N LEU A 4 15.99 -64.38 1.69
CA LEU A 4 15.60 -63.52 0.58
C LEU A 4 15.68 -62.05 1.03
N VAL A 5 16.68 -61.32 0.53
CA VAL A 5 16.67 -59.86 0.56
C VAL A 5 15.78 -59.40 -0.60
N ASN A 6 14.57 -58.97 -0.23
CA ASN A 6 13.58 -58.40 -1.13
C ASN A 6 14.09 -57.05 -1.65
N GLN A 7 14.62 -57.03 -2.87
CA GLN A 7 14.94 -55.80 -3.60
C GLN A 7 13.65 -55.16 -4.12
N SER A 8 12.96 -54.40 -3.27
CA SER A 8 11.93 -53.46 -3.73
C SER A 8 12.59 -52.24 -4.38
N LYS A 9 13.06 -52.40 -5.63
CA LYS A 9 13.29 -51.26 -6.53
C LYS A 9 11.94 -50.62 -6.82
N ILE A 10 11.61 -49.56 -6.09
CA ILE A 10 10.53 -48.64 -6.46
C ILE A 10 10.92 -48.08 -7.83
N PRO A 11 10.08 -48.18 -8.87
CA PRO A 11 10.38 -47.53 -10.13
C PRO A 11 10.21 -46.03 -9.91
N MET A 12 11.33 -45.31 -9.78
CA MET A 12 11.34 -43.88 -10.04
C MET A 12 10.90 -43.70 -11.48
N ILE A 13 9.64 -43.31 -11.67
CA ILE A 13 9.21 -42.65 -12.90
C ILE A 13 9.90 -41.29 -12.88
N ALA A 14 11.19 -41.30 -13.22
CA ALA A 14 11.96 -40.10 -13.41
C ALA A 14 11.52 -39.54 -14.76
N ILE A 15 10.59 -38.59 -14.74
CA ILE A 15 10.61 -37.54 -15.74
C ILE A 15 11.91 -36.80 -15.48
N THR A 16 13.03 -37.31 -16.02
CA THR A 16 14.32 -36.62 -15.96
C THR A 16 14.18 -35.39 -16.84
N VAL A 17 13.73 -34.28 -16.23
CA VAL A 17 13.79 -32.96 -16.83
C VAL A 17 15.28 -32.69 -17.06
N HIS A 18 15.70 -32.88 -18.30
CA HIS A 18 17.09 -32.68 -18.68
C HIS A 18 17.41 -31.19 -18.48
N PRO A 19 18.58 -30.84 -17.90
CA PRO A 19 18.93 -29.45 -17.71
C PRO A 19 18.89 -28.66 -19.02
N SER A 20 18.36 -27.44 -18.92
CA SER A 20 18.29 -26.49 -20.03
C SER A 20 19.69 -26.10 -20.51
N LYS A 21 19.78 -25.72 -21.79
CA LYS A 21 21.02 -25.23 -22.41
C LYS A 21 21.27 -23.79 -21.94
N TYR A 22 22.49 -23.46 -21.56
CA TYR A 22 22.88 -22.08 -21.26
C TYR A 22 23.11 -21.29 -22.54
N ASN A 23 22.29 -20.29 -22.78
CA ASN A 23 22.35 -19.41 -23.97
C ASN A 23 22.58 -17.93 -23.58
N GLY A 24 22.91 -17.66 -22.32
CA GLY A 24 23.14 -16.30 -21.83
C GLY A 24 21.90 -15.53 -21.41
N THR A 25 20.68 -16.10 -21.47
CA THR A 25 19.45 -15.45 -20.97
C THR A 25 19.15 -15.77 -19.51
N GLN A 26 19.91 -16.68 -18.90
CA GLN A 26 19.72 -17.15 -17.53
C GLN A 26 20.85 -16.65 -16.61
N ASP A 27 20.54 -16.52 -15.32
CA ASP A 27 21.53 -16.31 -14.27
C ASP A 27 22.52 -17.51 -14.22
N PRO A 28 23.83 -17.29 -14.41
CA PRO A 28 24.83 -18.37 -14.47
C PRO A 28 24.81 -19.26 -13.23
N GLU A 29 24.69 -18.66 -12.04
CA GLU A 29 24.66 -19.37 -10.77
C GLU A 29 23.43 -20.27 -10.65
N SER A 30 22.24 -19.72 -10.91
CA SER A 30 20.99 -20.49 -10.84
C SER A 30 20.99 -21.65 -11.84
N TRP A 31 21.44 -21.42 -13.08
CA TRP A 31 21.57 -22.48 -14.08
C TRP A 31 22.56 -23.57 -13.65
N LEU A 32 23.71 -23.20 -13.08
CA LEU A 32 24.71 -24.17 -12.61
C LEU A 32 24.17 -25.00 -11.43
N GLN A 33 23.32 -24.44 -10.57
CA GLN A 33 22.68 -25.20 -9.50
C GLN A 33 21.76 -26.30 -10.05
N ASP A 34 21.00 -26.02 -11.11
CA ASP A 34 20.14 -27.02 -11.75
C ASP A 34 20.98 -28.17 -12.35
N ILE A 35 22.11 -27.83 -12.96
CA ILE A 35 23.07 -28.82 -13.47
C ILE A 35 23.63 -29.67 -12.33
N ARG A 36 24.08 -29.05 -11.24
CA ARG A 36 24.61 -29.75 -10.06
C ARG A 36 23.59 -30.69 -9.45
N PHE A 37 22.34 -30.24 -9.31
CA PHE A 37 21.25 -31.07 -8.81
C PHE A 37 21.03 -32.29 -9.70
N PHE A 38 20.98 -32.09 -11.03
CA PHE A 38 20.85 -33.18 -11.98
C PHE A 38 22.01 -34.18 -11.90
N CYS A 39 23.26 -33.70 -11.93
CA CYS A 39 24.44 -34.56 -11.82
C CYS A 39 24.45 -35.42 -10.55
N ARG A 40 24.11 -34.83 -9.41
CA ARG A 40 24.02 -35.54 -8.12
C ARG A 40 22.93 -36.60 -8.10
N LEU A 41 21.77 -36.34 -8.71
CA LEU A 41 20.72 -37.37 -8.87
C LEU A 41 21.22 -38.59 -9.66
N HIS A 42 22.22 -38.38 -10.53
CA HIS A 42 22.83 -39.40 -11.35
C HIS A 42 24.15 -39.95 -10.78
N GLY A 43 24.50 -39.62 -9.52
CA GLY A 43 25.70 -40.13 -8.85
C GLY A 43 27.02 -39.49 -9.34
N ILE A 44 26.94 -38.32 -9.99
CA ILE A 44 28.11 -37.54 -10.38
C ILE A 44 28.30 -36.45 -9.31
N ASP A 45 29.32 -36.63 -8.48
CA ASP A 45 29.62 -35.74 -7.35
C ASP A 45 30.91 -34.95 -7.51
N ASP A 46 31.82 -35.40 -8.40
CA ASP A 46 33.08 -34.74 -8.67
C ASP A 46 32.87 -33.41 -9.41
N GLU A 47 33.53 -32.35 -8.96
CA GLU A 47 33.36 -31.01 -9.51
C GLU A 47 33.82 -30.91 -10.97
N GLU A 48 34.93 -31.57 -11.32
CA GLU A 48 35.49 -31.54 -12.68
C GLU A 48 34.58 -32.28 -13.66
N ASP A 49 33.99 -33.41 -13.24
CA ASP A 49 32.99 -34.14 -14.02
C ASP A 49 31.71 -33.32 -14.23
N ILE A 50 31.22 -32.63 -13.19
CA ILE A 50 30.03 -31.77 -13.29
C ILE A 50 30.31 -30.59 -14.22
N VAL A 51 31.48 -29.95 -14.11
CA VAL A 51 31.88 -28.84 -14.99
C VAL A 51 32.00 -29.33 -16.43
N SER A 52 32.60 -30.49 -16.67
CA SER A 52 32.70 -31.10 -18.00
C SER A 52 31.32 -31.35 -18.61
N PHE A 53 30.37 -31.85 -17.81
CA PHE A 53 28.98 -32.01 -18.24
C PHE A 53 28.30 -30.65 -18.52
N ALA A 54 28.52 -29.65 -17.66
CA ALA A 54 27.96 -28.32 -17.83
C ALA A 54 28.45 -27.65 -19.13
N LEU A 55 29.73 -27.81 -19.48
CA LEU A 55 30.30 -27.28 -20.72
C LEU A 55 29.58 -27.82 -21.98
N LEU A 56 29.17 -29.09 -21.97
CA LEU A 56 28.38 -29.68 -23.06
C LEU A 56 26.98 -29.06 -23.21
N LYS A 57 26.51 -28.35 -22.17
CA LYS A 57 25.21 -27.66 -22.12
C LYS A 57 25.32 -26.16 -22.35
N VAL A 58 26.51 -25.61 -22.60
CA VAL A 58 26.70 -24.20 -22.97
C VAL A 58 26.49 -24.03 -24.48
N ASP A 59 25.93 -22.90 -24.89
CA ASP A 59 25.83 -22.55 -26.31
C ASP A 59 27.23 -22.44 -26.94
N PRO A 60 27.50 -23.11 -28.08
CA PRO A 60 28.80 -23.07 -28.73
C PRO A 60 29.29 -21.66 -29.08
N MET A 61 28.40 -20.68 -29.21
CA MET A 61 28.77 -19.27 -29.44
C MET A 61 29.34 -18.59 -28.18
N ILE A 62 29.12 -19.17 -27.00
CA ILE A 62 29.67 -18.70 -25.72
C ILE A 62 30.99 -19.42 -25.48
N LEU A 63 32.09 -18.78 -25.87
CA LEU A 63 33.42 -19.37 -25.78
C LEU A 63 33.89 -19.45 -24.32
N ILE A 64 34.11 -20.67 -23.83
CA ILE A 64 34.65 -20.95 -22.50
C ILE A 64 36.12 -21.41 -22.64
N PRO A 65 37.05 -20.93 -21.79
CA PRO A 65 38.43 -21.40 -21.83
C PRO A 65 38.54 -22.92 -21.61
N GLU A 66 39.33 -23.61 -22.42
CA GLU A 66 39.47 -25.08 -22.42
C GLU A 66 39.94 -25.66 -21.07
N LYS A 67 40.58 -24.85 -20.21
CA LYS A 67 41.11 -25.27 -18.90
C LYS A 67 40.14 -25.04 -17.74
N THR A 68 38.86 -24.85 -18.02
CA THR A 68 37.86 -24.56 -16.99
C THR A 68 37.43 -25.85 -16.30
N VAL A 69 37.92 -26.06 -15.06
CA VAL A 69 37.68 -27.29 -14.27
C VAL A 69 36.96 -27.05 -12.94
N SER A 70 36.59 -25.80 -12.63
CA SER A 70 35.90 -25.45 -11.38
C SER A 70 34.63 -24.64 -11.63
N PHE A 71 33.68 -24.71 -10.70
CA PHE A 71 32.45 -23.93 -10.70
C PHE A 71 32.75 -22.43 -10.77
N SER A 72 33.69 -21.97 -9.95
CA SER A 72 34.09 -20.55 -9.95
C SER A 72 34.70 -20.11 -11.29
N GLY A 73 35.50 -20.98 -11.91
CA GLY A 73 36.08 -20.76 -13.24
C GLY A 73 34.99 -20.64 -14.32
N LEU A 74 34.03 -21.56 -14.31
CA LEU A 74 32.92 -21.60 -15.25
C LEU A 74 32.02 -20.37 -15.12
N ILE A 75 31.58 -20.06 -13.90
CA ILE A 75 30.75 -18.87 -13.63
C ILE A 75 31.45 -17.60 -14.09
N ARG A 76 32.75 -17.45 -13.80
CA ARG A 76 33.53 -16.31 -14.25
C ARG A 76 33.59 -16.22 -15.77
N ALA A 77 33.79 -17.33 -16.47
CA ALA A 77 33.78 -17.36 -17.93
C ALA A 77 32.41 -16.98 -18.52
N LEU A 78 31.31 -17.52 -17.98
CA LEU A 78 29.95 -17.18 -18.40
C LEU A 78 29.64 -15.69 -18.16
N LYS A 79 30.03 -15.15 -17.00
CA LYS A 79 29.87 -13.72 -16.67
C LYS A 79 30.74 -12.78 -17.50
N SER A 80 31.84 -13.27 -18.06
CA SER A 80 32.75 -12.49 -18.91
C SER A 80 32.26 -12.39 -20.36
N HIS A 81 31.33 -13.26 -20.77
CA HIS A 81 30.73 -13.23 -22.10
C HIS A 81 29.74 -12.07 -22.26
N VAL A 82 29.65 -11.50 -23.46
CA VAL A 82 28.82 -10.30 -23.76
C VAL A 82 27.32 -10.49 -23.45
N THR A 83 26.81 -11.72 -23.47
CA THR A 83 25.41 -12.01 -23.16
C THR A 83 25.07 -11.75 -21.70
N TYR A 84 26.02 -11.93 -20.77
CA TYR A 84 25.75 -11.75 -19.34
C TYR A 84 25.45 -10.27 -18.98
N PRO A 85 26.28 -9.27 -19.38
CA PRO A 85 25.94 -7.88 -19.19
C PRO A 85 24.60 -7.47 -19.84
N VAL A 86 24.27 -8.02 -21.01
CA VAL A 86 22.99 -7.76 -21.70
C VAL A 86 21.80 -8.30 -20.89
N MET A 87 21.88 -9.54 -20.40
CA MET A 87 20.87 -10.15 -19.55
C MET A 87 20.70 -9.37 -18.24
N SER A 88 21.82 -9.02 -17.59
CA SER A 88 21.83 -8.24 -16.35
C SER A 88 21.19 -6.84 -16.54
N ALA A 89 21.52 -6.15 -17.64
CA ALA A 89 20.90 -4.86 -17.98
C ALA A 89 19.39 -5.01 -18.28
N SER A 90 18.98 -6.09 -18.93
CA SER A 90 17.56 -6.40 -19.16
C SER A 90 16.82 -6.66 -17.84
N ALA A 91 17.40 -7.43 -16.92
CA ALA A 91 16.84 -7.66 -15.60
C ALA A 91 16.72 -6.35 -14.80
N LEU A 92 17.71 -5.47 -14.88
CA LEU A 92 17.68 -4.14 -14.25
C LEU A 92 16.57 -3.26 -14.84
N HIS A 93 16.38 -3.29 -16.15
CA HIS A 93 15.28 -2.59 -16.80
C HIS A 93 13.92 -3.09 -16.30
N SER A 94 13.73 -4.42 -16.26
CA SER A 94 12.52 -5.04 -15.71
C SER A 94 12.31 -4.70 -14.24
N LEU A 95 13.37 -4.67 -13.43
CA LEU A 95 13.30 -4.29 -12.01
C LEU A 95 12.80 -2.84 -11.83
N ARG A 96 13.23 -1.92 -12.70
CA ARG A 96 12.77 -0.50 -12.67
C ARG A 96 11.30 -0.35 -13.06
N GLN A 97 10.81 -1.24 -13.92
CA GLN A 97 9.42 -1.25 -14.38
C GLN A 97 8.50 -2.09 -13.49
N LEU A 98 9.07 -2.89 -12.58
CA LEU A 98 8.29 -3.74 -11.69
C LEU A 98 7.43 -2.88 -10.77
N LYS A 99 6.11 -3.13 -10.78
CA LYS A 99 5.14 -2.45 -9.93
C LYS A 99 4.38 -3.47 -9.10
N TYR A 100 4.17 -3.13 -7.83
CA TYR A 100 3.29 -3.88 -6.96
C TYR A 100 1.85 -3.38 -7.16
N SER A 101 0.93 -4.32 -7.31
CA SER A 101 -0.50 -4.06 -7.44
C SER A 101 -1.28 -4.98 -6.52
N SER A 102 -2.43 -4.51 -6.01
CA SER A 102 -3.22 -5.26 -5.01
C SER A 102 -3.86 -6.55 -5.55
N ASN A 103 -3.86 -6.75 -6.87
CA ASN A 103 -4.32 -7.97 -7.53
C ASN A 103 -3.19 -8.99 -7.74
N MET A 104 -1.94 -8.66 -7.42
CA MET A 104 -0.80 -9.56 -7.49
C MET A 104 -0.58 -10.20 -6.12
N GLU A 105 -0.42 -11.53 -6.10
CA GLU A 105 -0.02 -12.25 -4.89
C GLU A 105 1.35 -11.73 -4.41
N MET A 106 1.44 -11.40 -3.12
CA MET A 106 2.64 -10.81 -2.55
C MET A 106 3.86 -11.74 -2.71
N THR A 107 3.65 -13.05 -2.58
CA THR A 107 4.69 -14.06 -2.79
C THR A 107 5.25 -14.02 -4.22
N ASP A 108 4.39 -13.86 -5.22
CA ASP A 108 4.78 -13.78 -6.63
C ASP A 108 5.54 -12.48 -6.92
N PHE A 109 5.08 -11.37 -6.35
CA PHE A 109 5.79 -10.10 -6.42
C PHE A 109 7.20 -10.19 -5.82
N ILE A 110 7.31 -10.68 -4.59
CA ILE A 110 8.59 -10.73 -3.86
C ILE A 110 9.56 -11.71 -4.52
N SER A 111 9.09 -12.88 -4.95
CA SER A 111 9.93 -13.84 -5.67
C SER A 111 10.44 -13.29 -7.00
N THR A 112 9.58 -12.58 -7.76
CA THR A 112 9.97 -11.89 -8.99
C THR A 112 10.98 -10.79 -8.71
N PHE A 113 10.74 -9.94 -7.72
CA PHE A 113 11.65 -8.87 -7.30
C PHE A 113 13.03 -9.42 -6.93
N LEU A 114 13.10 -10.47 -6.10
CA LEU A 114 14.34 -11.10 -5.66
C LEU A 114 15.11 -11.73 -6.82
N SER A 115 14.40 -12.38 -7.74
CA SER A 115 14.97 -12.97 -8.95
C SER A 115 15.60 -11.90 -9.86
N LEU A 116 14.89 -10.78 -10.05
CA LEU A 116 15.39 -9.65 -10.83
C LEU A 116 16.59 -8.97 -10.15
N CYS A 117 16.59 -8.81 -8.83
CA CYS A 117 17.74 -8.29 -8.08
C CYS A 117 18.98 -9.16 -8.27
N ARG A 118 18.84 -10.50 -8.17
CA ARG A 118 19.93 -11.45 -8.41
C ARG A 118 20.47 -11.33 -9.84
N SER A 119 19.58 -11.36 -10.82
CA SER A 119 19.93 -11.33 -12.25
C SER A 119 20.58 -9.99 -12.66
N ALA A 120 20.12 -8.89 -12.07
CA ALA A 120 20.69 -7.54 -12.22
C ALA A 120 21.93 -7.30 -11.33
N ASN A 121 22.39 -8.31 -10.57
CA ASN A 121 23.53 -8.25 -9.65
C ASN A 121 23.41 -7.14 -8.57
N ILE A 122 22.18 -6.86 -8.11
CA ILE A 122 21.88 -5.88 -7.06
C ILE A 122 22.05 -6.54 -5.69
N THR A 123 23.24 -6.37 -5.12
CA THR A 123 23.62 -6.92 -3.80
C THR A 123 23.62 -5.86 -2.70
N ASN A 124 23.64 -4.58 -3.05
CA ASN A 124 23.65 -3.48 -2.09
C ASN A 124 22.25 -3.32 -1.45
N LEU A 125 22.18 -3.37 -0.12
CA LEU A 125 20.94 -3.27 0.64
C LEU A 125 20.18 -1.96 0.37
N MET A 126 20.89 -0.83 0.22
CA MET A 126 20.26 0.46 -0.04
C MET A 126 19.65 0.53 -1.44
N GLU A 127 20.30 -0.07 -2.43
CA GLU A 127 19.73 -0.20 -3.79
C GLU A 127 18.49 -1.09 -3.78
N GLN A 128 18.53 -2.23 -3.07
CA GLN A 128 17.36 -3.10 -2.93
C GLN A 128 16.17 -2.38 -2.28
N LYS A 129 16.40 -1.65 -1.18
CA LYS A 129 15.38 -0.80 -0.54
C LYS A 129 14.83 0.23 -1.52
N HIS A 130 15.70 0.89 -2.29
CA HIS A 130 15.29 1.90 -3.26
C HIS A 130 14.39 1.32 -4.37
N TYR A 131 14.77 0.19 -4.96
CA TYR A 131 13.94 -0.46 -5.98
C TYR A 131 12.61 -0.97 -5.42
N LEU A 132 12.60 -1.54 -4.22
CA LEU A 132 11.38 -2.01 -3.55
C LEU A 132 10.43 -0.85 -3.20
N LEU A 133 10.95 0.32 -2.83
CA LEU A 133 10.12 1.51 -2.59
C LEU A 133 9.53 2.07 -3.89
N ASN A 134 10.32 2.08 -4.97
CA ASN A 134 9.89 2.59 -6.27
C ASN A 134 8.93 1.68 -7.03
N SER A 135 8.76 0.43 -6.59
CA SER A 135 7.71 -0.44 -7.13
C SER A 135 6.31 -0.06 -6.62
N LEU A 136 6.19 0.82 -5.62
CA LEU A 136 4.92 1.31 -5.10
C LEU A 136 4.43 2.54 -5.86
N HIS A 137 3.11 2.66 -6.00
CA HIS A 137 2.45 3.81 -6.60
C HIS A 137 2.01 4.87 -5.57
N ASP A 138 1.82 4.48 -4.32
CA ASP A 138 1.30 5.35 -3.26
C ASP A 138 2.45 6.00 -2.48
N ASP A 139 2.56 7.32 -2.58
CA ASP A 139 3.61 8.11 -1.97
C ASP A 139 3.56 8.08 -0.44
N ASN A 140 2.37 7.90 0.15
CA ASN A 140 2.21 7.80 1.61
C ASN A 140 2.81 6.49 2.13
N ILE A 141 2.43 5.36 1.52
CA ILE A 141 2.98 4.04 1.89
C ILE A 141 4.50 4.06 1.71
N ARG A 142 4.96 4.60 0.57
CA ARG A 142 6.37 4.70 0.25
C ARG A 142 7.13 5.51 1.31
N ASN A 143 6.59 6.64 1.77
CA ASN A 143 7.20 7.45 2.83
C ASN A 143 7.21 6.75 4.20
N ILE A 144 6.13 6.05 4.57
CA ILE A 144 6.06 5.26 5.80
C ILE A 144 7.13 4.16 5.78
N LEU A 145 7.21 3.41 4.69
CA LEU A 145 8.20 2.35 4.51
C LEU A 145 9.62 2.90 4.48
N ALA A 146 9.86 4.01 3.76
CA ALA A 146 11.17 4.65 3.71
C ALA A 146 11.66 5.03 5.12
N ASN A 147 10.78 5.59 5.96
CA ASN A 147 11.08 5.89 7.35
C ASN A 147 11.40 4.63 8.17
N LYS A 148 10.59 3.57 8.03
CA LYS A 148 10.82 2.30 8.74
C LYS A 148 12.08 1.57 8.27
N PHE A 149 12.47 1.71 7.01
CA PHE A 149 13.66 1.07 6.45
C PHE A 149 14.98 1.73 6.88
N ARG A 150 14.97 2.95 7.44
CA ARG A 150 16.20 3.72 7.76
C ARG A 150 17.19 2.95 8.64
N ASN A 151 16.69 2.21 9.64
CA ASN A 151 17.51 1.54 10.65
C ASN A 151 17.47 0.01 10.51
N VAL A 152 17.22 -0.51 9.31
CA VAL A 152 17.11 -1.95 9.06
C VAL A 152 18.33 -2.41 8.28
N ASP A 153 19.15 -3.27 8.88
CA ASP A 153 20.42 -3.69 8.29
C ASP A 153 20.35 -5.04 7.56
N GLU A 154 19.19 -5.70 7.59
CA GLU A 154 18.96 -7.00 6.97
C GLU A 154 17.75 -6.95 6.03
N PHE A 155 17.91 -7.48 4.82
CA PHE A 155 16.86 -7.42 3.81
C PHE A 155 15.62 -8.26 4.17
N ASP A 156 15.78 -9.37 4.88
CA ASP A 156 14.66 -10.19 5.34
C ASP A 156 13.70 -9.40 6.23
N TRP A 157 14.23 -8.51 7.07
CA TRP A 157 13.42 -7.60 7.88
C TRP A 157 12.75 -6.51 7.03
N VAL A 158 13.42 -6.01 5.98
CA VAL A 158 12.82 -5.09 5.00
C VAL A 158 11.56 -5.72 4.39
N ILE A 159 11.64 -6.98 3.96
CA ILE A 159 10.51 -7.72 3.37
C ILE A 159 9.39 -7.94 4.38
N LYS A 160 9.69 -8.30 5.62
CA LYS A 160 8.68 -8.45 6.69
C LYS A 160 7.95 -7.14 6.99
N ILE A 161 8.68 -6.02 7.06
CA ILE A 161 8.09 -4.69 7.28
C ILE A 161 7.23 -4.30 6.07
N PHE A 162 7.74 -4.51 4.86
CA PHE A 162 7.00 -4.27 3.61
C PHE A 162 5.67 -5.02 3.60
N GLN A 163 5.71 -6.33 3.90
CA GLN A 163 4.53 -7.19 3.99
C GLN A 163 3.54 -6.71 5.06
N GLY A 164 4.00 -6.47 6.28
CA GLY A 164 3.15 -6.05 7.39
C GLY A 164 2.41 -4.75 7.08
N ILE A 165 3.14 -3.74 6.60
CA ILE A 165 2.54 -2.44 6.25
C ILE A 165 1.55 -2.58 5.10
N LEU A 166 1.85 -3.38 4.06
CA LEU A 166 0.91 -3.53 2.94
C LEU A 166 -0.35 -4.31 3.27
N TYR A 167 -0.30 -5.24 4.22
CA TYR A 167 -1.52 -5.91 4.71
C TYR A 167 -2.33 -5.02 5.67
N GLU A 168 -1.64 -4.22 6.48
CA GLU A 168 -2.28 -3.28 7.37
C GLU A 168 -2.87 -2.07 6.61
N TYR A 169 -2.23 -1.60 5.54
CA TYR A 169 -2.60 -0.35 4.87
C TYR A 169 -4.06 -0.32 4.37
N PRO A 170 -4.61 -1.36 3.72
CA PRO A 170 -6.03 -1.41 3.36
C PRO A 170 -6.98 -1.29 4.56
N LEU A 171 -6.58 -1.77 5.75
CA LEU A 171 -7.37 -1.67 6.98
C LEU A 171 -7.42 -0.23 7.51
N HIS A 172 -6.43 0.59 7.14
CA HIS A 172 -6.37 2.00 7.51
C HIS A 172 -7.09 2.89 6.49
N GLN A 173 -7.53 2.38 5.34
CA GLN A 173 -8.24 3.19 4.35
C GLN A 173 -9.70 3.39 4.72
N ILE A 174 -10.12 4.65 4.71
CA ILE A 174 -11.54 5.00 4.83
C ILE A 174 -12.19 4.81 3.47
N ARG A 175 -13.34 4.13 3.45
CA ARG A 175 -14.07 3.73 2.24
C ARG A 175 -15.51 4.19 2.35
N TYR A 176 -16.21 4.22 1.21
CA TYR A 176 -17.66 4.41 1.26
C TYR A 176 -18.30 3.26 2.03
N GLY A 177 -19.12 3.58 3.03
CA GLY A 177 -19.68 2.65 3.99
C GLY A 177 -18.91 2.53 5.31
N SER A 178 -17.66 3.04 5.38
CA SER A 178 -16.90 3.03 6.63
C SER A 178 -17.62 3.81 7.73
N ARG A 179 -17.73 3.16 8.90
CA ARG A 179 -18.16 3.79 10.15
C ARG A 179 -16.94 4.46 10.77
N ILE A 180 -17.03 5.76 10.98
CA ILE A 180 -15.94 6.59 11.49
C ILE A 180 -16.41 7.49 12.62
N THR A 181 -15.46 7.97 13.41
CA THR A 181 -15.62 9.21 14.17
C THR A 181 -14.75 10.29 13.55
N ILE A 182 -15.14 11.55 13.76
CA ILE A 182 -14.41 12.72 13.28
C ILE A 182 -14.03 13.52 14.52
N LYS A 183 -12.73 13.66 14.80
CA LYS A 183 -12.22 14.31 15.99
C LYS A 183 -11.53 15.62 15.64
N HIS A 184 -11.86 16.66 16.38
CA HIS A 184 -11.20 17.95 16.28
C HIS A 184 -9.79 17.85 16.88
N CYS A 185 -8.76 18.25 16.12
CA CYS A 185 -7.37 18.04 16.52
C CYS A 185 -6.98 18.84 17.77
N VAL A 186 -7.48 20.08 17.91
CA VAL A 186 -7.07 20.99 18.99
C VAL A 186 -7.70 20.60 20.32
N THR A 187 -9.01 20.33 20.33
CA THR A 187 -9.75 20.05 21.57
C THR A 187 -9.83 18.57 21.88
N GLY A 188 -9.57 17.70 20.90
CA GLY A 188 -9.72 16.27 21.02
C GLY A 188 -11.18 15.80 21.17
N GLN A 189 -12.15 16.68 20.92
CA GLN A 189 -13.57 16.35 21.00
C GLN A 189 -14.10 15.86 19.65
N TYR A 190 -15.15 15.05 19.69
CA TYR A 190 -15.69 14.39 18.51
C TYR A 190 -16.90 15.14 17.94
N LEU A 191 -16.95 15.27 16.62
CA LEU A 191 -18.14 15.75 15.90
C LEU A 191 -19.32 14.84 16.23
N SER A 192 -20.36 15.43 16.78
CA SER A 192 -21.46 14.74 17.42
C SER A 192 -22.80 15.24 16.88
N HIS A 193 -23.78 14.34 16.84
CA HIS A 193 -25.17 14.69 16.65
C HIS A 193 -26.04 13.85 17.60
N GLY A 194 -26.74 14.53 18.51
CA GLY A 194 -27.57 13.90 19.53
C GLY A 194 -29.05 13.89 19.18
N GLU A 195 -29.88 14.09 20.20
CA GLU A 195 -31.32 14.34 20.02
C GLU A 195 -31.55 15.58 19.15
N HIS A 196 -32.68 15.59 18.43
CA HIS A 196 -33.03 16.66 17.51
C HIS A 196 -33.13 18.00 18.25
N LYS A 197 -32.15 18.88 17.99
CA LYS A 197 -32.10 20.25 18.50
C LYS A 197 -32.18 21.21 17.32
N PRO A 198 -33.37 21.75 17.00
CA PRO A 198 -33.55 22.51 15.77
C PRO A 198 -32.69 23.78 15.77
N VAL A 199 -32.10 24.11 14.62
CA VAL A 199 -31.25 25.32 14.47
C VAL A 199 -32.04 26.59 14.79
N GLU A 200 -33.28 26.64 14.30
CA GLU A 200 -34.31 27.67 14.54
C GLU A 200 -35.62 26.98 14.93
N PRO A 201 -36.51 27.61 15.74
CA PRO A 201 -37.80 27.02 16.11
C PRO A 201 -38.60 26.53 14.89
N GLY A 202 -38.98 25.24 14.88
CA GLY A 202 -39.72 24.61 13.79
C GLY A 202 -38.86 24.07 12.63
N SER A 203 -37.54 24.23 12.68
CA SER A 203 -36.62 23.70 11.66
C SER A 203 -36.51 22.16 11.73
N GLN A 204 -36.43 21.54 10.55
CA GLN A 204 -36.09 20.12 10.39
C GLN A 204 -34.59 19.86 10.48
N ASN A 205 -33.77 20.92 10.47
CA ASN A 205 -32.32 20.83 10.60
C ASN A 205 -31.92 20.89 12.06
N SER A 206 -31.05 19.98 12.47
CA SER A 206 -30.53 19.88 13.83
C SER A 206 -29.12 20.40 13.97
N ARG A 207 -28.81 21.03 15.10
CA ARG A 207 -27.47 21.50 15.41
C ARG A 207 -26.49 20.32 15.54
N VAL A 208 -25.31 20.47 14.93
CA VAL A 208 -24.14 19.63 15.19
C VAL A 208 -23.20 20.36 16.12
N TYR A 209 -22.43 19.62 16.91
CA TYR A 209 -21.51 20.16 17.90
C TYR A 209 -20.36 19.19 18.11
N CYS A 210 -19.28 19.60 18.78
CA CYS A 210 -18.32 18.64 19.33
C CYS A 210 -18.54 18.45 20.82
N ASN A 211 -18.51 17.19 21.24
CA ASN A 211 -18.62 16.81 22.64
C ASN A 211 -17.85 15.51 22.88
N GLY A 212 -17.56 15.24 24.14
CA GLY A 212 -16.98 13.98 24.60
C GLY A 212 -15.49 13.84 24.34
N CYS A 213 -14.79 13.15 25.24
CA CYS A 213 -13.39 12.77 25.06
C CYS A 213 -13.25 11.32 24.59
N LYS A 214 -14.36 10.60 24.41
CA LYS A 214 -14.43 9.21 23.96
C LYS A 214 -15.64 9.03 23.03
N PRO A 215 -15.50 8.29 21.93
CA PRO A 215 -16.58 8.09 20.99
C PRO A 215 -17.67 7.21 21.62
N LYS A 216 -18.92 7.64 21.50
CA LYS A 216 -20.14 6.89 21.82
C LYS A 216 -21.02 6.87 20.56
N GLU A 217 -22.29 6.50 20.72
CA GLU A 217 -23.23 6.36 19.60
C GLU A 217 -23.51 7.67 18.84
N ASN A 218 -23.37 8.84 19.47
CA ASN A 218 -23.70 10.13 18.86
C ASN A 218 -22.54 10.72 18.04
N GLU A 219 -21.35 10.11 18.15
CA GLU A 219 -20.10 10.53 17.50
C GLU A 219 -19.82 9.72 16.23
N VAL A 220 -20.70 8.77 15.89
CA VAL A 220 -20.51 7.84 14.77
C VAL A 220 -21.14 8.37 13.49
N TRP A 221 -20.31 8.49 12.47
CA TRP A 221 -20.67 8.90 11.12
C TRP A 221 -20.34 7.80 10.13
N ILE A 222 -21.14 7.68 9.09
CA ILE A 222 -20.93 6.76 7.98
C ILE A 222 -20.51 7.60 6.77
N VAL A 223 -19.39 7.23 6.16
CA VAL A 223 -18.97 7.82 4.89
C VAL A 223 -19.87 7.28 3.79
N THR A 224 -20.55 8.16 3.05
CA THR A 224 -21.56 7.79 2.06
C THR A 224 -21.25 8.43 0.71
N SER A 225 -21.82 7.88 -0.37
CA SER A 225 -21.74 8.48 -1.70
C SER A 225 -22.20 9.94 -1.65
N PRO A 226 -21.52 10.90 -2.27
CA PRO A 226 -22.00 12.28 -2.30
C PRO A 226 -23.34 12.38 -3.07
N TYR A 227 -24.11 13.42 -2.80
CA TYR A 227 -25.30 13.75 -3.56
C TYR A 227 -24.97 13.96 -5.05
N GLY A 228 -25.72 13.29 -5.92
CA GLY A 228 -25.52 13.34 -7.38
C GLY A 228 -24.53 12.32 -7.92
N GLU A 229 -23.87 11.53 -7.07
CA GLU A 229 -23.02 10.41 -7.49
C GLU A 229 -23.49 9.09 -6.88
N ASN A 230 -23.11 7.98 -7.51
CA ASN A 230 -23.41 6.62 -7.05
C ASN A 230 -22.11 5.84 -6.82
N LYS A 231 -21.52 6.02 -5.64
CA LYS A 231 -20.37 5.25 -5.15
C LYS A 231 -20.87 4.00 -4.42
N SER A 232 -20.24 2.87 -4.68
CA SER A 232 -20.60 1.59 -4.08
C SER A 232 -19.96 1.45 -2.70
N HIS A 233 -20.61 0.66 -1.84
CA HIS A 233 -20.03 0.29 -0.54
C HIS A 233 -18.69 -0.44 -0.75
N GLY A 234 -17.64 -0.01 -0.04
CA GLY A 234 -16.28 -0.54 -0.15
C GLY A 234 -15.39 0.20 -1.15
N ASP A 235 -15.94 1.08 -2.00
CA ASP A 235 -15.15 1.89 -2.90
C ASP A 235 -14.16 2.77 -2.11
N SER A 236 -12.93 2.90 -2.60
CA SER A 236 -11.89 3.72 -1.97
C SER A 236 -12.30 5.20 -1.98
N THR A 237 -12.11 5.88 -0.85
CA THR A 237 -12.23 7.34 -0.80
C THR A 237 -10.86 7.95 -0.97
N HIS A 238 -10.76 8.97 -1.83
CA HIS A 238 -9.51 9.66 -2.12
C HIS A 238 -9.52 11.06 -1.53
N ILE A 239 -8.36 11.59 -1.21
CA ILE A 239 -8.19 13.01 -0.92
C ILE A 239 -8.66 13.81 -2.14
N ASN A 240 -9.32 14.94 -1.90
CA ASN A 240 -10.00 15.79 -2.88
C ASN A 240 -11.22 15.17 -3.57
N SER A 241 -11.66 13.96 -3.17
CA SER A 241 -12.93 13.41 -3.64
C SER A 241 -14.11 13.93 -2.83
N LEU A 242 -15.29 13.96 -3.46
CA LEU A 242 -16.54 14.32 -2.82
C LEU A 242 -17.06 13.14 -1.98
N ILE A 243 -17.47 13.42 -0.75
CA ILE A 243 -18.10 12.47 0.15
C ILE A 243 -19.38 13.07 0.73
N GLY A 244 -20.26 12.20 1.23
CA GLY A 244 -21.30 12.56 2.18
C GLY A 244 -21.00 11.97 3.55
N LEU A 245 -21.44 12.62 4.61
CA LEU A 245 -21.35 12.11 5.98
C LEU A 245 -22.76 11.95 6.56
N CYS A 246 -23.11 10.72 6.93
CA CYS A 246 -24.42 10.39 7.48
C CYS A 246 -24.26 9.94 8.93
N HIS A 247 -24.92 10.61 9.86
CA HIS A 247 -24.92 10.22 11.26
C HIS A 247 -25.60 8.86 11.43
N GLU A 248 -24.95 7.92 12.13
CA GLU A 248 -25.39 6.52 12.18
C GLU A 248 -26.78 6.36 12.79
N LYS A 249 -27.02 7.02 13.93
CA LYS A 249 -28.25 6.82 14.72
C LYS A 249 -29.46 7.56 14.15
N SER A 250 -29.29 8.82 13.79
CA SER A 250 -30.39 9.66 13.30
C SER A 250 -30.59 9.58 11.79
N ARG A 251 -29.64 9.00 11.05
CA ARG A 251 -29.58 8.98 9.58
C ARG A 251 -29.54 10.37 8.92
N ALA A 252 -29.33 11.42 9.70
CA ALA A 252 -29.19 12.78 9.20
C ALA A 252 -27.83 12.99 8.54
N ASN A 253 -27.78 13.74 7.45
CA ASN A 253 -26.56 14.08 6.73
C ASN A 253 -25.96 15.38 7.29
N LEU A 254 -24.63 15.42 7.42
CA LEU A 254 -23.94 16.67 7.68
C LEU A 254 -24.10 17.59 6.47
N SER A 255 -24.63 18.78 6.69
CA SER A 255 -24.96 19.75 5.66
C SER A 255 -24.52 21.16 6.06
N ALA A 256 -24.19 21.94 5.05
CA ALA A 256 -23.88 23.36 5.18
C ALA A 256 -25.12 24.23 4.94
N SER A 257 -25.18 25.41 5.55
CA SER A 257 -26.18 26.38 5.14
C SER A 257 -25.88 26.92 3.74
N ASP A 258 -26.93 27.04 2.93
CA ASP A 258 -26.94 27.68 1.62
C ASP A 258 -27.28 29.18 1.67
N LYS A 259 -27.68 29.69 2.84
CA LYS A 259 -28.05 31.09 3.03
C LYS A 259 -26.78 31.96 3.05
N PRO A 260 -26.66 32.98 2.18
CA PRO A 260 -25.53 33.90 2.20
C PRO A 260 -25.35 34.54 3.59
N GLY A 261 -24.13 34.50 4.12
CA GLY A 261 -23.80 35.03 5.46
C GLY A 261 -24.22 34.14 6.63
N ASN A 262 -24.84 32.98 6.37
CA ASN A 262 -25.08 31.97 7.40
C ASN A 262 -23.99 30.90 7.34
N HIS A 263 -23.12 30.91 8.35
CA HIS A 263 -21.97 30.02 8.46
C HIS A 263 -22.27 28.76 9.29
N ALA A 264 -23.52 28.31 9.31
CA ALA A 264 -23.94 27.19 10.13
C ALA A 264 -23.68 25.83 9.44
N ALA A 265 -23.16 24.88 10.20
CA ALA A 265 -23.21 23.45 9.89
C ALA A 265 -24.35 22.80 10.69
N PHE A 266 -25.05 21.85 10.09
CA PHE A 266 -26.17 21.15 10.74
C PHE A 266 -26.35 19.74 10.20
N ALA A 267 -27.14 18.95 10.91
CA ALA A 267 -27.62 17.64 10.50
C ALA A 267 -29.00 17.80 9.83
N SER A 268 -29.13 17.35 8.58
CA SER A 268 -30.38 17.39 7.81
C SER A 268 -30.90 15.99 7.53
N SER A 269 -32.21 15.77 7.64
CA SER A 269 -32.83 14.50 7.24
C SER A 269 -32.79 14.29 5.72
N GLY A 270 -32.70 15.36 4.94
CA GLY A 270 -32.54 15.32 3.49
C GLY A 270 -31.08 15.18 3.07
N LYS A 271 -30.87 14.82 1.79
CA LYS A 271 -29.56 14.85 1.15
C LYS A 271 -29.64 15.66 -0.14
N ASP A 272 -28.80 16.67 -0.24
CA ASP A 272 -28.74 17.61 -1.36
C ASP A 272 -27.27 18.02 -1.64
N ILE A 273 -27.07 18.99 -2.52
CA ILE A 273 -25.73 19.48 -2.87
C ILE A 273 -24.97 20.11 -1.68
N ASN A 274 -25.68 20.57 -0.64
CA ASN A 274 -25.06 21.14 0.56
C ASN A 274 -24.54 20.05 1.51
N CYS A 275 -24.90 18.79 1.28
CA CYS A 275 -24.39 17.64 2.01
C CYS A 275 -23.09 17.08 1.42
N ASN A 276 -22.56 17.69 0.36
CA ASN A 276 -21.33 17.27 -0.29
C ASN A 276 -20.12 17.94 0.35
N TRP A 277 -19.16 17.13 0.77
CA TRP A 277 -17.92 17.56 1.42
C TRP A 277 -16.72 17.06 0.63
N VAL A 278 -15.66 17.86 0.61
CA VAL A 278 -14.37 17.51 0.03
C VAL A 278 -13.41 17.25 1.20
N VAL A 279 -12.84 16.05 1.24
CA VAL A 279 -11.78 15.72 2.20
C VAL A 279 -10.45 16.20 1.64
N LYS A 280 -9.86 17.23 2.24
CA LYS A 280 -8.52 17.70 1.87
C LYS A 280 -7.54 17.28 2.95
N ARG A 281 -6.31 16.92 2.58
CA ARG A 281 -5.26 16.68 3.58
C ARG A 281 -4.73 18.02 4.08
N HIS A 282 -4.64 18.19 5.39
CA HIS A 282 -4.00 19.34 6.01
C HIS A 282 -2.47 19.14 5.97
N THR A 283 -1.73 20.05 5.32
CA THR A 283 -0.25 20.01 5.28
C THR A 283 0.32 21.37 5.65
N THR A 284 1.41 21.39 6.44
CA THR A 284 2.13 22.61 6.85
C THR A 284 3.31 22.95 5.93
N GLU A 285 3.65 22.06 4.98
CA GLU A 285 4.77 22.23 4.06
C GLU A 285 4.30 22.76 2.70
N SER A 286 4.76 23.95 2.34
CA SER A 286 4.51 24.62 1.05
C SER A 286 5.14 23.84 -0.11
N GLY A 287 4.44 22.80 -0.56
CA GLY A 287 4.89 21.90 -1.64
C GLY A 287 4.07 20.61 -1.72
N CYS A 288 3.51 20.14 -0.60
CA CYS A 288 2.69 18.93 -0.53
C CYS A 288 1.18 19.19 -0.65
N HIS A 289 0.77 20.44 -0.96
CA HIS A 289 -0.64 20.83 -1.07
C HIS A 289 -1.39 20.20 -2.26
N ASN A 290 -0.66 19.52 -3.16
CA ASN A 290 -1.17 19.00 -4.43
C ASN A 290 -1.03 17.47 -4.56
N ASP A 291 -1.02 16.72 -3.46
CA ASP A 291 -1.17 15.25 -3.52
C ASP A 291 -2.61 14.93 -3.94
N LEU A 292 -2.85 14.93 -5.24
CA LEU A 292 -4.18 14.85 -5.85
C LEU A 292 -4.79 13.44 -5.80
N ASN A 293 -4.02 12.41 -5.44
CA ASN A 293 -4.39 11.00 -5.68
C ASN A 293 -4.23 10.03 -4.48
N GLY A 294 -3.95 10.53 -3.27
CA GLY A 294 -3.83 9.67 -2.08
C GLY A 294 -5.18 9.10 -1.64
N ALA A 295 -5.22 7.86 -1.17
CA ALA A 295 -6.38 7.34 -0.43
C ALA A 295 -6.51 8.06 0.92
N TRP A 296 -7.74 8.35 1.36
CA TRP A 296 -7.97 8.86 2.71
C TRP A 296 -7.76 7.73 3.72
N ALA A 297 -6.81 7.90 4.63
CA ALA A 297 -6.48 6.90 5.64
C ALA A 297 -6.68 7.42 7.07
N ILE A 298 -6.86 6.49 8.01
CA ILE A 298 -6.86 6.77 9.45
C ILE A 298 -5.55 7.47 9.81
N GLY A 299 -5.66 8.51 10.65
CA GLY A 299 -4.51 9.29 11.10
C GLY A 299 -4.12 10.43 10.16
N ASP A 300 -4.71 10.52 8.97
CA ASP A 300 -4.63 11.75 8.18
C ASP A 300 -5.28 12.91 8.94
N ILE A 301 -4.54 14.01 9.08
CA ILE A 301 -5.14 15.30 9.47
C ILE A 301 -5.77 15.88 8.20
N ILE A 302 -7.06 16.16 8.29
CA ILE A 302 -7.90 16.57 7.17
C ILE A 302 -8.60 17.90 7.45
N ILE A 303 -9.04 18.51 6.35
CA ILE A 303 -9.98 19.62 6.29
C ILE A 303 -11.23 19.07 5.60
N LEU A 304 -12.39 19.30 6.20
CA LEU A 304 -13.67 18.99 5.60
C LEU A 304 -14.24 20.27 5.00
N GLU A 305 -14.08 20.46 3.69
CA GLU A 305 -14.60 21.64 2.99
C GLU A 305 -15.95 21.33 2.35
N ASN A 306 -16.96 22.18 2.58
CA ASN A 306 -18.22 22.00 1.91
C ASN A 306 -18.10 22.35 0.41
N ALA A 307 -18.55 21.44 -0.45
CA ALA A 307 -18.34 21.55 -1.88
C ALA A 307 -19.08 22.73 -2.52
N ASN A 308 -20.22 23.15 -1.96
CA ASN A 308 -21.04 24.23 -2.48
C ASN A 308 -20.57 25.61 -1.97
N SER A 309 -20.50 25.78 -0.65
CA SER A 309 -20.10 27.05 -0.01
C SER A 309 -18.61 27.33 -0.09
N LYS A 310 -17.77 26.31 -0.35
CA LYS A 310 -16.30 26.39 -0.34
C LYS A 310 -15.71 26.78 1.02
N LEU A 311 -16.49 26.61 2.08
CA LEU A 311 -16.07 26.91 3.45
C LEU A 311 -15.69 25.63 4.20
N PRO A 312 -14.60 25.66 4.99
CA PRO A 312 -14.18 24.51 5.79
C PRO A 312 -14.98 24.42 7.08
N LEU A 313 -15.16 23.17 7.55
CA LEU A 313 -15.72 22.90 8.86
C LEU A 313 -14.78 23.44 9.93
N TYR A 314 -15.34 24.22 10.84
CA TYR A 314 -14.63 24.95 11.87
C TYR A 314 -15.20 24.60 13.24
N SER A 315 -14.34 24.51 14.25
CA SER A 315 -14.78 24.34 15.63
C SER A 315 -14.26 25.47 16.52
N ARG A 316 -15.16 26.17 17.21
CA ARG A 316 -14.83 27.34 18.06
C ARG A 316 -14.88 26.98 19.54
N ALA A 317 -14.47 27.88 20.44
CA ALA A 317 -14.53 27.64 21.89
C ALA A 317 -15.97 27.31 22.40
N GLN A 318 -16.06 26.70 23.59
CA GLN A 318 -17.30 26.19 24.18
C GLN A 318 -18.46 27.20 24.15
N ASP A 319 -19.64 26.71 23.79
CA ASP A 319 -20.91 27.41 23.89
C ASP A 319 -21.42 27.47 25.34
N TYR A 320 -22.55 28.15 25.55
CA TYR A 320 -23.18 28.29 26.88
C TYR A 320 -23.68 26.95 27.46
N GLU A 321 -23.84 25.91 26.65
CA GLU A 321 -24.21 24.55 27.07
C GLU A 321 -22.97 23.68 27.38
N GLY A 322 -21.75 24.24 27.26
CA GLY A 322 -20.49 23.54 27.43
C GLY A 322 -20.11 22.64 26.26
N ASN A 323 -20.87 22.65 25.16
CA ASN A 323 -20.54 21.96 23.92
C ASN A 323 -19.66 22.85 23.06
N GLN A 324 -18.80 22.25 22.25
CA GLN A 324 -18.02 23.02 21.30
C GLN A 324 -18.85 23.27 20.03
N GLU A 325 -19.04 24.53 19.66
CA GLU A 325 -19.84 24.85 18.47
C GLU A 325 -19.07 24.53 17.18
N VAL A 326 -19.83 24.04 16.19
CA VAL A 326 -19.33 23.68 14.86
C VAL A 326 -20.00 24.57 13.82
N SER A 327 -19.18 25.22 12.99
CA SER A 327 -19.58 26.20 11.98
C SER A 327 -18.76 26.03 10.69
N LEU A 328 -18.92 26.97 9.75
CA LEU A 328 -18.24 27.03 8.46
C LEU A 328 -17.43 28.32 8.37
N GLU A 329 -16.16 28.26 8.75
CA GLU A 329 -15.32 29.45 8.89
C GLU A 329 -13.83 29.12 8.68
N GLY A 330 -13.02 30.15 8.46
CA GLY A 330 -11.58 30.04 8.26
C GLY A 330 -11.19 29.81 6.80
N ASP A 331 -9.88 29.87 6.57
CA ASP A 331 -9.26 29.60 5.27
C ASP A 331 -8.91 28.12 5.06
N GLY A 332 -9.17 27.28 6.07
CA GLY A 332 -8.88 25.84 6.07
C GLY A 332 -7.50 25.48 6.61
N TYR A 333 -6.63 26.46 6.87
CA TYR A 333 -5.26 26.25 7.36
C TYR A 333 -5.11 26.56 8.86
N GLU A 334 -6.17 27.07 9.49
CA GLU A 334 -6.20 27.34 10.91
C GLU A 334 -6.26 26.04 11.74
N GLU A 335 -5.75 26.09 12.97
CA GLU A 335 -5.82 24.98 13.92
C GLU A 335 -7.26 24.46 14.13
N ASN A 336 -8.23 25.37 14.12
CA ASN A 336 -9.65 25.08 14.34
C ASN A 336 -10.36 24.43 13.13
N ASN A 337 -9.68 24.32 11.99
CA ASN A 337 -10.14 23.58 10.82
C ASN A 337 -9.54 22.17 10.73
N LYS A 338 -8.70 21.77 11.69
CA LYS A 338 -8.02 20.48 11.68
C LYS A 338 -8.87 19.40 12.31
N TRP A 339 -9.17 18.39 11.52
CA TRP A 339 -9.90 17.20 11.94
C TRP A 339 -9.09 15.95 11.63
N TYR A 340 -9.38 14.85 12.30
CA TYR A 340 -8.87 13.54 11.88
C TYR A 340 -9.95 12.49 12.12
N ALA A 341 -9.93 11.42 11.32
CA ALA A 341 -10.93 10.36 11.40
C ALA A 341 -10.37 9.05 11.98
N GLU A 342 -11.21 8.35 12.73
CA GLU A 342 -10.92 7.04 13.33
C GLU A 342 -12.01 6.04 12.87
N ILE A 343 -11.64 4.86 12.36
CA ILE A 343 -12.61 3.82 12.00
C ILE A 343 -13.16 3.16 13.27
N ILE A 344 -14.47 2.92 13.31
CA ILE A 344 -15.14 2.13 14.35
C ILE A 344 -15.43 0.73 13.79
N GLY A 345 -14.91 -0.29 14.48
CA GLY A 345 -15.14 -1.71 14.18
C GLY A 345 -16.57 -2.18 14.37
#